data_AF-A0A3L7W125-F1
#
_entry.id   AF-A0A3L7W125-F1
#
_cell.length_a   1.000
_cell.length_b   1.000
_cell.length_c   1.000
_cell.angle_alpha   90.00
_cell.angle_beta   90.00
_cell.angle_gamma   90.00
#
_symmetry.space_group_name_H-M   'P 1'
#
loop_
_entity.id
_entity.type
_entity.pdbx_description
1 polymer ?
#
loop_
_entity_poly.entity_id
_entity_poly.type
_entity_poly.pdbx_seq_one_letter_code
_entity_poly.pdbx_strand_id
1 'polypeptide(L)'
;HLNKDRAVLHKHPFYVDRIADDVAVEISLQYTDTYDTDSIYSFANNINNTDGGAHVTGFRNALTRVINTYARGKNLLKENDTNLTGDDVREGLTAVISVKLRDPQFSSQTKEKLVSPVAATAVNTVFGDAWQQWLEENPAEAKRIIEKCVSAARTRLAVQKVRETARKGALEGFSLPGKLADCSDNNPANCELFIVEGDSAGGSAKQGRDRRFQAILPLRGKILNVEKSRLDRMLSNNEVRSLITAIGASVGDQFDVSKIRYHRVFLMSDADVDGSHIRTLLLTFFFRYMRPLITNGNLYIAQPPLYRLKVGKNERYVYDDRDREEYAATLSPSDRSRMEIQRYKGLGEMNAEQLWDTTMNPTNRIILQVTMDDAVAAEETFTMLMGDLVPPRKRFIQTHAPEVRNLDI
;
A
#
# COMPACT_ATOMS: atom_id res chain seq x y z
N HIS A 1 26.58 -6.80 -13.32
CA HIS A 1 26.59 -7.63 -12.10
C HIS A 1 25.48 -7.20 -11.14
N LEU A 2 25.48 -5.96 -10.66
CA LEU A 2 24.50 -5.45 -9.68
C LEU A 2 23.03 -5.47 -10.16
N ASN A 3 22.78 -5.26 -11.45
CA ASN A 3 21.43 -5.25 -12.04
C ASN A 3 21.09 -6.53 -12.81
N LYS A 4 21.77 -7.67 -12.57
CA LYS A 4 21.59 -8.89 -13.38
C LYS A 4 20.13 -9.39 -13.39
N ASP A 5 19.46 -9.29 -12.25
CA ASP A 5 18.11 -9.81 -12.05
C ASP A 5 17.03 -8.70 -12.06
N ARG A 6 17.40 -7.48 -12.49
CA ARG A 6 16.52 -6.31 -12.55
C ARG A 6 16.28 -5.90 -14.00
N ALA A 7 15.07 -5.44 -14.31
CA ALA A 7 14.79 -4.89 -15.63
C ALA A 7 15.35 -3.45 -15.72
N VAL A 8 16.20 -3.23 -16.73
CA VAL A 8 16.95 -1.98 -16.90
C VAL A 8 16.22 -0.99 -17.80
N LEU A 9 16.31 0.31 -17.50
CA LEU A 9 15.71 1.37 -18.31
C LEU A 9 16.55 1.73 -19.54
N HIS A 10 17.86 1.49 -19.49
CA HIS A 10 18.78 1.69 -20.60
C HIS A 10 19.79 0.55 -20.63
N LYS A 11 20.08 0.04 -21.84
CA LYS A 11 20.84 -1.21 -22.03
C LYS A 11 22.30 -1.07 -21.63
N HIS A 12 22.89 0.06 -22.02
CA HIS A 12 24.29 0.36 -21.74
C HIS A 12 24.37 1.22 -20.48
N PRO A 13 25.08 0.79 -19.43
CA PRO A 13 25.36 1.64 -18.28
C PRO A 13 26.09 2.91 -18.72
N PHE A 14 25.75 4.03 -18.09
CA PHE A 14 26.55 5.24 -18.24
C PHE A 14 27.91 5.03 -17.58
N TYR A 15 28.94 5.65 -18.16
CA TYR A 15 30.31 5.61 -17.66
C TYR A 15 31.02 6.94 -17.93
N VAL A 16 31.76 7.44 -16.95
CA VAL A 16 32.67 8.57 -17.09
C VAL A 16 33.93 8.33 -16.26
N ASP A 17 35.08 8.69 -16.82
CA ASP A 17 36.38 8.69 -16.17
C ASP A 17 37.14 9.95 -16.57
N ARG A 18 37.28 10.90 -15.65
CA ARG A 18 37.96 12.17 -15.86
C ARG A 18 38.63 12.65 -14.57
N ILE A 19 39.60 13.55 -14.72
CA ILE A 19 40.27 14.21 -13.60
C ILE A 19 39.78 15.66 -13.50
N ALA A 20 39.44 16.10 -12.30
CA ALA A 20 39.13 17.49 -11.97
C ALA A 20 39.68 17.82 -10.58
N ASP A 21 40.25 19.01 -10.40
CA ASP A 21 40.84 19.48 -9.13
C ASP A 21 41.83 18.46 -8.50
N ASP A 22 42.69 17.85 -9.30
CA ASP A 22 43.62 16.77 -8.91
C ASP A 22 42.95 15.51 -8.30
N VAL A 23 41.64 15.35 -8.51
CA VAL A 23 40.87 14.16 -8.14
C VAL A 23 40.49 13.40 -9.40
N ALA A 24 40.90 12.14 -9.51
CA ALA A 24 40.39 11.25 -10.56
C ALA A 24 39.00 10.75 -10.14
N VAL A 25 38.02 10.90 -11.02
CA VAL A 25 36.62 10.55 -10.78
C VAL A 25 36.18 9.55 -11.85
N GLU A 26 35.79 8.37 -11.39
CA GLU A 26 35.27 7.29 -12.21
C GLU A 26 33.87 6.91 -11.70
N ILE A 27 32.85 7.05 -12.54
CA ILE A 27 31.45 6.81 -12.17
C ILE A 27 30.77 5.96 -13.22
N SER A 28 30.04 4.95 -12.78
CA SER A 28 29.08 4.22 -13.61
C SER A 28 27.72 4.17 -12.97
N LEU A 29 26.65 4.32 -13.75
CA LEU A 29 25.29 4.20 -13.25
C LEU A 29 24.34 3.55 -14.25
N GLN A 30 23.28 2.97 -13.70
CA GLN A 30 22.18 2.42 -14.48
C GLN A 30 20.85 2.47 -13.71
N TYR A 31 19.81 2.95 -14.37
CA TYR A 31 18.45 2.93 -13.87
C TYR A 31 17.75 1.60 -14.16
N THR A 32 16.90 1.20 -13.21
CA THR A 32 16.03 0.03 -13.27
C THR A 32 14.57 0.44 -13.08
N ASP A 33 13.65 -0.50 -13.30
CA ASP A 33 12.22 -0.28 -13.10
C ASP A 33 11.77 -0.41 -11.64
N THR A 34 12.63 -0.90 -10.75
CA THR A 34 12.32 -1.12 -9.33
C THR A 34 11.95 0.18 -8.61
N TYR A 35 10.99 0.10 -7.69
CA TYR A 35 10.51 1.24 -6.90
C TYR A 35 11.26 1.42 -5.56
N ASP A 36 12.21 0.53 -5.26
CA ASP A 36 12.99 0.56 -4.03
C ASP A 36 14.04 1.68 -4.03
N THR A 37 14.63 1.91 -2.84
CA THR A 37 15.72 2.88 -2.61
C THR A 37 16.93 2.66 -3.52
N ASP A 38 17.72 3.72 -3.71
CA ASP A 38 18.94 3.67 -4.50
C ASP A 38 19.98 2.68 -3.96
N SER A 39 20.74 2.10 -4.89
CA SER A 39 21.92 1.28 -4.60
C SER A 39 23.17 2.05 -5.02
N ILE A 40 23.66 2.94 -4.15
CA ILE A 40 24.90 3.71 -4.39
C ILE A 40 26.06 3.06 -3.64
N TYR A 41 27.10 2.69 -4.39
CA TYR A 41 28.36 2.18 -3.86
C TYR A 41 29.44 3.23 -4.05
N SER A 42 30.14 3.58 -2.97
CA SER A 42 31.09 4.69 -2.96
C SER A 42 32.47 4.25 -2.50
N PHE A 43 33.50 4.67 -3.24
CA PHE A 43 34.88 4.30 -3.01
C PHE A 43 35.79 5.52 -3.09
N ALA A 44 36.71 5.64 -2.14
CA ALA A 44 37.80 6.59 -2.17
C ALA A 44 39.12 5.84 -2.05
N ASN A 45 40.00 5.98 -3.04
CA ASN A 45 41.29 5.25 -3.10
C ASN A 45 41.11 3.72 -2.92
N ASN A 46 40.12 3.13 -3.59
CA ASN A 46 39.73 1.72 -3.51
C ASN A 46 39.20 1.25 -2.13
N ILE A 47 38.96 2.17 -1.19
CA ILE A 47 38.33 1.87 0.10
C ILE A 47 36.85 2.16 0.00
N ASN A 48 36.00 1.18 0.35
CA ASN A 48 34.56 1.36 0.40
C ASN A 48 34.18 2.33 1.53
N ASN A 49 33.46 3.40 1.19
CA ASN A 49 32.93 4.38 2.13
C ASN A 49 31.44 4.09 2.34
N THR A 50 31.11 3.24 3.31
CA THR A 50 29.73 2.78 3.57
C THR A 50 28.78 3.91 3.98
N ASP A 51 29.30 4.95 4.62
CA ASP A 51 28.54 6.14 5.04
C ASP A 51 28.57 7.24 3.97
N GLY A 52 29.16 6.94 2.81
CA GLY A 52 29.32 7.87 1.69
C GLY A 52 30.31 8.98 1.98
N GLY A 53 29.87 10.23 1.83
CA GLY A 53 30.69 11.42 2.10
C GLY A 53 30.65 12.46 1.00
N ALA A 54 31.69 13.29 0.93
CA ALA A 54 31.78 14.46 0.06
C ALA A 54 31.53 14.13 -1.42
N HIS A 55 32.22 13.13 -1.97
CA HIS A 55 32.00 12.61 -3.32
C HIS A 55 30.54 12.18 -3.60
N VAL A 56 29.90 11.45 -2.69
CA VAL A 56 28.48 11.06 -2.82
C VAL A 56 27.56 12.29 -2.79
N THR A 57 27.82 13.26 -1.93
CA THR A 57 27.08 14.53 -1.90
C THR A 57 27.23 15.30 -3.21
N GLY A 58 28.44 15.36 -3.77
CA GLY A 58 28.72 15.96 -5.08
C GLY A 58 27.90 15.30 -6.19
N PHE A 59 27.88 13.97 -6.22
CA PHE A 59 27.09 13.18 -7.16
C PHE A 59 25.58 13.44 -7.03
N ARG A 60 25.03 13.36 -5.80
CA ARG A 60 23.61 13.57 -5.54
C ARG A 60 23.13 14.96 -5.98
N ASN A 61 23.94 15.98 -5.70
CA ASN A 61 23.64 17.36 -6.09
C ASN A 61 23.66 17.52 -7.62
N ALA A 62 24.68 16.97 -8.29
CA ALA A 62 24.77 17.01 -9.75
C ALA A 62 23.63 16.24 -10.43
N LEU A 63 23.31 15.04 -9.97
CA LEU A 63 22.21 14.22 -10.48
C LEU A 63 20.87 14.97 -10.43
N THR A 64 20.54 15.51 -9.26
CA THR A 64 19.28 16.24 -9.04
C THR A 64 19.21 17.49 -9.89
N ARG A 65 20.30 18.26 -9.98
CA ARG A 65 20.38 19.47 -10.80
C ARG A 65 20.20 19.15 -12.28
N VAL A 66 21.00 18.23 -12.82
CA VAL A 66 21.01 17.91 -14.25
C VAL A 66 19.66 17.33 -14.71
N ILE A 67 19.06 16.42 -13.93
CA ILE A 67 17.73 15.88 -14.26
C ILE A 67 16.67 16.97 -14.29
N ASN A 68 16.63 17.87 -13.29
CA ASN A 68 15.65 18.97 -13.28
C ASN A 68 15.87 19.94 -14.46
N THR A 69 17.11 20.32 -14.75
CA THR A 69 17.44 21.21 -15.88
C THR A 69 17.02 20.59 -17.21
N TYR A 70 17.35 19.32 -17.45
CA TYR A 70 16.97 18.64 -18.69
C TYR A 70 15.44 18.45 -18.79
N ALA A 71 14.78 18.04 -17.70
CA ALA A 71 13.33 17.84 -17.68
C ALA A 71 12.55 19.12 -17.99
N ARG A 72 13.01 20.28 -17.48
CA ARG A 72 12.46 21.61 -17.81
C ARG A 72 12.75 21.98 -19.26
N GLY A 73 14.01 21.85 -19.70
CA GLY A 73 14.44 22.21 -21.06
C GLY A 73 13.72 21.43 -22.17
N LYS A 74 13.34 20.17 -21.90
CA LYS A 74 12.58 19.32 -22.84
C LYS A 74 11.07 19.32 -22.60
N ASN A 75 10.54 20.19 -21.74
CA ASN A 75 9.11 20.26 -21.36
C ASN A 75 8.53 18.92 -20.83
N LEU A 76 9.36 18.08 -20.22
CA LEU A 76 8.95 16.83 -19.57
C LEU A 76 8.44 17.08 -18.14
N LEU A 77 8.84 18.20 -17.54
CA LEU A 77 8.29 18.75 -16.30
C LEU A 77 7.65 20.10 -16.61
N LYS A 78 6.37 20.29 -16.25
CA LYS A 78 5.65 21.54 -16.55
C LYS A 78 6.22 22.71 -15.74
N GLU A 79 6.08 23.93 -16.25
CA GLU A 79 6.60 25.13 -15.56
C GLU A 79 6.03 25.30 -14.14
N ASN A 80 4.75 24.98 -13.97
CA ASN A 80 4.04 25.10 -12.69
C ASN A 80 4.26 23.91 -11.75
N ASP A 81 4.86 22.82 -12.22
CA ASP A 81 5.11 21.65 -11.37
C ASP A 81 6.31 21.94 -10.46
N THR A 82 6.27 21.42 -9.23
CA THR A 82 7.41 21.49 -8.31
C THR A 82 8.59 20.70 -8.85
N ASN A 83 9.81 21.16 -8.62
CA ASN A 83 11.01 20.43 -8.99
C ASN A 83 11.09 19.05 -8.32
N LEU A 84 11.72 18.12 -9.01
CA LEU A 84 12.00 16.78 -8.52
C LEU A 84 13.02 16.87 -7.37
N THR A 85 12.73 16.18 -6.28
CA THR A 85 13.62 16.10 -5.13
C THR A 85 14.73 15.07 -5.36
N GLY A 86 15.74 15.08 -4.49
CA GLY A 86 16.83 14.12 -4.55
C GLY A 86 16.34 12.66 -4.45
N ASP A 87 15.30 12.40 -3.67
CA ASP A 87 14.77 11.05 -3.49
C ASP A 87 14.02 10.60 -4.76
N ASP A 88 13.26 11.50 -5.37
CA ASP A 88 12.52 11.23 -6.62
C ASP A 88 13.46 10.84 -7.77
N VAL A 89 14.64 11.47 -7.87
CA VAL A 89 15.62 11.18 -8.94
C VAL A 89 16.46 9.93 -8.69
N ARG A 90 16.50 9.43 -7.45
CA ARG A 90 17.33 8.27 -7.07
C ARG A 90 16.56 6.96 -7.03
N GLU A 91 15.24 6.99 -7.07
CA GLU A 91 14.41 5.78 -7.11
C GLU A 91 14.83 4.85 -8.27
N GLY A 92 15.14 3.59 -7.96
CA GLY A 92 15.58 2.58 -8.94
C GLY A 92 16.96 2.83 -9.57
N LEU A 93 17.77 3.74 -9.01
CA LEU A 93 19.14 4.00 -9.44
C LEU A 93 20.11 3.00 -8.82
N THR A 94 21.00 2.44 -9.63
CA THR A 94 22.22 1.77 -9.15
C THR A 94 23.43 2.51 -9.67
N ALA A 95 24.34 2.93 -8.78
CA ALA A 95 25.52 3.69 -9.15
C ALA A 95 26.76 3.23 -8.38
N VAL A 96 27.91 3.28 -9.03
CA VAL A 96 29.24 3.08 -8.44
C VAL A 96 30.03 4.36 -8.64
N ILE A 97 30.55 4.92 -7.56
CA ILE A 97 31.29 6.18 -7.53
C ILE A 97 32.67 5.87 -6.96
N SER A 98 33.71 6.03 -7.75
CA SER A 98 35.10 5.82 -7.35
C SER A 98 35.89 7.11 -7.54
N VAL A 99 36.54 7.57 -6.47
CA VAL A 99 37.42 8.74 -6.51
C VAL A 99 38.83 8.37 -6.08
N LYS A 100 39.84 8.95 -6.74
CA LYS A 100 41.24 8.85 -6.31
C LYS A 100 41.82 10.24 -6.06
N LEU A 101 42.35 10.45 -4.86
CA LEU A 101 42.87 11.72 -4.38
C LEU A 101 44.11 11.52 -3.51
N ARG A 102 45.05 12.47 -3.57
CA ARG A 102 46.34 12.39 -2.85
C ARG A 102 46.18 12.43 -1.33
N ASP A 103 45.41 13.39 -0.84
CA ASP A 103 45.25 13.66 0.59
C ASP A 103 43.78 13.48 1.04
N PRO A 104 43.28 12.23 1.11
CA PRO A 104 41.91 11.98 1.57
C PRO A 104 41.77 12.21 3.07
N GLN A 105 40.72 12.94 3.45
CA GLN A 105 40.31 13.15 4.84
C GLN A 105 39.05 12.33 5.11
N PHE A 106 39.03 11.61 6.23
CA PHE A 106 37.91 10.78 6.66
C PHE A 106 37.41 11.21 8.05
N SER A 107 36.14 10.97 8.35
CA SER A 107 35.56 11.29 9.66
C SER A 107 36.02 10.37 10.79
N SER A 108 36.50 9.18 10.45
CA SER A 108 36.85 8.11 11.41
C SER A 108 38.02 7.26 10.90
N GLN A 109 38.61 6.50 11.83
CA GLN A 109 39.66 5.53 11.52
C GLN A 109 39.18 4.40 10.60
N THR A 110 37.90 4.03 10.69
CA THR A 110 37.24 3.04 9.82
C THR A 110 37.10 3.53 8.37
N LYS A 111 37.34 4.82 8.10
CA LYS A 111 37.28 5.45 6.77
C LYS A 111 35.92 5.28 6.09
N GLU A 112 34.86 5.18 6.86
CA GLU A 112 33.50 4.94 6.37
C GLU A 112 32.92 6.15 5.62
N LYS A 113 33.39 7.36 5.94
CA LYS A 113 32.91 8.61 5.32
C LYS A 113 34.05 9.52 4.89
N LEU A 114 34.08 9.85 3.59
CA LEU A 114 35.02 10.83 3.04
C LEU A 114 34.54 12.26 3.35
N VAL A 115 35.40 13.11 3.90
CA VAL A 115 35.07 14.51 4.23
C VAL A 115 35.84 15.55 3.41
N SER A 116 36.76 15.13 2.53
CA SER A 116 37.50 16.03 1.63
C SER A 116 36.56 16.84 0.71
N PRO A 117 36.45 18.17 0.88
CA PRO A 117 35.51 18.99 0.11
C PRO A 117 35.80 18.98 -1.40
N VAL A 118 37.08 18.90 -1.77
CA VAL A 118 37.54 18.87 -3.18
C VAL A 118 36.89 17.71 -3.95
N ALA A 119 36.67 16.56 -3.29
CA ALA A 119 36.02 15.42 -3.92
C ALA A 119 34.54 15.71 -4.27
N ALA A 120 33.84 16.54 -3.50
CA ALA A 120 32.46 16.92 -3.82
C ALA A 120 32.42 17.79 -5.08
N THR A 121 33.31 18.80 -5.17
CA THR A 121 33.39 19.71 -6.31
C THR A 121 33.80 18.98 -7.58
N ALA A 122 34.87 18.18 -7.52
CA ALA A 122 35.36 17.41 -8.66
C ALA A 122 34.28 16.46 -9.21
N VAL A 123 33.60 15.71 -8.33
CA VAL A 123 32.52 14.81 -8.74
C VAL A 123 31.34 15.57 -9.33
N ASN A 124 30.95 16.71 -8.76
CA ASN A 124 29.82 17.49 -9.27
C ASN A 124 30.06 17.95 -10.70
N THR A 125 31.26 18.45 -10.99
CA THR A 125 31.67 18.91 -12.32
C THR A 125 31.77 17.75 -13.31
N VAL A 126 32.59 16.74 -13.00
CA VAL A 126 32.84 15.60 -13.91
C VAL A 126 31.54 14.86 -14.24
N PHE A 127 30.76 14.51 -13.22
CA PHE A 127 29.51 13.80 -13.42
C PHE A 127 28.46 14.70 -14.07
N GLY A 128 28.33 15.95 -13.61
CA GLY A 128 27.31 16.87 -14.10
C GLY A 128 27.42 17.11 -15.60
N ASP A 129 28.63 17.39 -16.09
CA ASP A 129 28.87 17.68 -17.51
C ASP A 129 28.67 16.43 -18.37
N ALA A 130 29.24 15.30 -17.95
CA ALA A 130 29.13 14.05 -18.70
C ALA A 130 27.70 13.49 -18.72
N TRP A 131 26.97 13.60 -17.60
CA TRP A 131 25.59 13.17 -17.51
C TRP A 131 24.66 14.05 -18.35
N GLN A 132 24.87 15.37 -18.34
CA GLN A 132 24.12 16.28 -19.20
C GLN A 132 24.34 15.96 -20.68
N GLN A 133 25.59 15.75 -21.09
CA GLN A 133 25.93 15.35 -22.45
C GLN A 133 25.24 14.02 -22.82
N TRP A 134 25.32 13.02 -21.94
CA TRP A 134 24.73 11.70 -22.19
C TRP A 134 23.21 11.76 -22.36
N LEU A 135 22.50 12.59 -21.59
CA LEU A 135 21.05 12.77 -21.73
C LEU A 135 20.67 13.39 -23.09
N GLU A 136 21.45 14.35 -23.58
CA GLU A 136 21.25 14.97 -24.90
C GLU A 136 21.55 13.99 -26.05
N GLU A 137 22.57 13.14 -25.91
CA GLU A 137 22.92 12.11 -26.89
C GLU A 137 21.94 10.93 -26.91
N ASN A 138 21.27 10.65 -25.79
CA ASN A 138 20.37 9.49 -25.62
C ASN A 138 18.94 9.91 -25.24
N PRO A 139 18.22 10.68 -26.09
CA PRO A 139 16.97 11.34 -25.72
C PRO A 139 15.83 10.35 -25.38
N ALA A 140 15.79 9.19 -26.03
CA ALA A 140 14.76 8.18 -25.76
C ALA A 140 14.92 7.55 -24.36
N GLU A 141 16.15 7.29 -23.96
CA GLU A 141 16.49 6.71 -22.65
C GLU A 141 16.36 7.78 -21.56
N ALA A 142 16.83 9.00 -21.82
CA ALA A 142 16.64 10.15 -20.96
C ALA A 142 15.15 10.38 -20.64
N LYS A 143 14.28 10.32 -21.66
CA LYS A 143 12.82 10.45 -21.47
C LYS A 143 12.27 9.38 -20.52
N ARG A 144 12.67 8.11 -20.68
CA ARG A 144 12.22 7.01 -19.80
C ARG A 144 12.66 7.21 -18.35
N ILE A 145 13.91 7.65 -18.14
CA ILE A 145 14.43 7.96 -16.80
C ILE A 145 13.62 9.08 -16.15
N ILE A 146 13.36 10.17 -16.89
CA ILE A 146 12.62 11.32 -16.36
C ILE A 146 11.17 10.97 -16.07
N GLU A 147 10.51 10.18 -16.93
CA GLU A 147 9.16 9.69 -16.68
C GLU A 147 9.08 8.89 -15.38
N LYS A 148 10.09 8.07 -15.07
CA LYS A 148 10.19 7.38 -13.78
C LYS A 148 10.33 8.37 -12.62
N CYS A 149 11.26 9.33 -12.71
CA CYS A 149 11.46 10.33 -11.67
C CYS A 149 10.20 11.18 -11.41
N VAL A 150 9.49 11.57 -12.47
CA VAL A 150 8.21 12.30 -12.38
C VAL A 150 7.12 11.43 -11.74
N SER A 151 7.10 10.13 -12.04
CA SER A 151 6.19 9.18 -11.40
C SER A 151 6.47 9.05 -9.90
N ALA A 152 7.74 8.99 -9.49
CA ALA A 152 8.15 8.98 -8.08
C ALA A 152 7.71 10.28 -7.36
N ALA A 153 7.95 11.44 -7.97
CA ALA A 153 7.52 12.72 -7.43
C ALA A 153 5.99 12.83 -7.25
N ARG A 154 5.21 12.35 -8.24
CA ARG A 154 3.73 12.32 -8.13
C ARG A 154 3.26 11.45 -6.97
N THR A 155 3.88 10.29 -6.81
CA THR A 155 3.64 9.34 -5.71
C THR A 155 3.87 10.01 -4.36
N ARG A 156 5.05 10.63 -4.18
CA ARG A 156 5.40 11.38 -2.96
C ARG A 156 4.45 12.54 -2.67
N LEU A 157 4.14 13.37 -3.68
CA LEU A 157 3.23 14.52 -3.53
C LEU A 157 1.80 14.07 -3.19
N ALA A 158 1.33 12.97 -3.78
CA ALA A 158 0.02 12.41 -3.44
C ALA A 158 -0.04 11.95 -1.98
N VAL A 159 1.00 11.25 -1.48
CA VAL A 159 1.12 10.85 -0.08
C VAL A 159 1.16 12.07 0.85
N GLN A 160 1.97 13.07 0.52
CA GLN A 160 2.06 14.32 1.27
C GLN A 160 0.71 15.05 1.32
N LYS A 161 -0.01 15.12 0.20
CA LYS A 161 -1.34 15.76 0.14
C LYS A 161 -2.36 15.04 1.01
N VAL A 162 -2.35 13.71 1.03
CA VAL A 162 -3.21 12.92 1.93
C VAL A 162 -2.87 13.22 3.39
N ARG A 163 -1.58 13.31 3.73
CA ARG A 163 -1.13 13.68 5.07
C ARG A 163 -1.46 15.11 5.46
N GLU A 164 -1.27 16.08 4.58
CA GLU A 164 -1.61 17.48 4.83
C GLU A 164 -3.11 17.67 5.03
N THR A 165 -3.92 16.97 4.24
CA THR A 165 -5.38 16.93 4.42
C THR A 165 -5.73 16.34 5.78
N ALA A 166 -5.07 15.25 6.20
CA ALA A 166 -5.24 14.67 7.53
C ALA A 166 -4.75 15.59 8.67
N ARG A 167 -3.66 16.35 8.47
CA ARG A 167 -3.09 17.28 9.47
C ARG A 167 -3.88 18.57 9.61
N LYS A 168 -4.32 19.18 8.50
CA LYS A 168 -5.18 20.38 8.53
C LYS A 168 -6.54 20.05 9.16
N GLY A 169 -7.07 18.86 8.89
CA GLY A 169 -8.23 18.33 9.61
C GLY A 169 -8.00 18.20 11.13
N ALA A 170 -6.79 17.89 11.60
CA ALA A 170 -6.52 17.76 13.04
C ALA A 170 -6.48 19.11 13.80
N LEU A 171 -6.17 20.23 13.13
CA LEU A 171 -6.14 21.57 13.72
C LEU A 171 -7.53 22.24 13.76
N GLU A 172 -8.44 21.87 12.86
CA GLU A 172 -9.83 22.38 12.79
C GLU A 172 -10.87 21.42 13.40
N GLY A 173 -10.42 20.37 14.09
CA GLY A 173 -11.27 19.26 14.51
C GLY A 173 -11.42 18.28 13.36
N PHE A 174 -10.85 17.09 13.54
CA PHE A 174 -10.87 15.93 12.65
C PHE A 174 -11.92 16.04 11.51
N SER A 175 -11.53 16.46 10.29
CA SER A 175 -12.38 16.19 9.12
C SER A 175 -12.21 14.72 8.74
N LEU A 176 -12.74 13.87 9.64
CA LEU A 176 -13.03 12.49 9.35
C LEU A 176 -13.76 12.43 8.01
N PRO A 177 -13.58 11.35 7.24
CA PRO A 177 -14.38 11.18 6.03
C PRO A 177 -15.84 11.46 6.38
N GLY A 178 -16.53 12.33 5.62
CA GLY A 178 -17.91 12.71 5.98
C GLY A 178 -18.89 11.53 6.07
N LYS A 179 -18.48 10.36 5.56
CA LYS A 179 -19.19 9.08 5.65
C LYS A 179 -18.88 8.29 6.94
N LEU A 180 -17.76 8.54 7.60
CA LEU A 180 -17.36 7.82 8.81
C LEU A 180 -18.27 8.25 9.96
N ALA A 181 -18.97 7.29 10.53
CA ALA A 181 -19.60 7.45 11.83
C ALA A 181 -18.56 7.02 12.89
N ASP A 182 -17.97 7.98 13.60
CA ASP A 182 -16.90 7.68 14.57
C ASP A 182 -17.46 7.14 15.91
N CYS A 183 -16.59 6.58 16.74
CA CYS A 183 -16.88 6.23 18.13
C CYS A 183 -16.49 7.37 19.08
N SER A 184 -17.00 7.35 20.32
CA SER A 184 -16.70 8.38 21.32
C SER A 184 -15.46 8.10 22.18
N ASP A 185 -15.02 6.84 22.29
CA ASP A 185 -13.78 6.48 22.97
C ASP A 185 -12.57 6.88 22.11
N ASN A 186 -11.55 7.38 22.77
CA ASN A 186 -10.30 7.85 22.15
C ASN A 186 -9.14 6.86 22.38
N ASN A 187 -9.33 5.80 23.17
CA ASN A 187 -8.33 4.76 23.38
C ASN A 187 -8.36 3.75 22.22
N PRO A 188 -7.35 3.72 21.33
CA PRO A 188 -7.36 2.83 20.18
C PRO A 188 -7.50 1.35 20.51
N ALA A 189 -7.07 0.93 21.72
CA ALA A 189 -7.18 -0.44 22.19
C ALA A 189 -8.61 -0.93 22.38
N ASN A 190 -9.53 -0.02 22.71
CA ASN A 190 -10.95 -0.32 22.87
C ASN A 190 -11.72 -0.16 21.56
N CYS A 191 -11.20 0.68 20.66
CA CYS A 191 -11.94 1.11 19.49
C CYS A 191 -11.89 0.08 18.34
N GLU A 192 -13.05 -0.09 17.71
CA GLU A 192 -13.30 -0.99 16.61
C GLU A 192 -13.77 -0.21 15.39
N LEU A 193 -13.28 -0.54 14.20
CA LEU A 193 -13.75 0.03 12.93
C LEU A 193 -14.39 -1.05 12.08
N PHE A 194 -15.66 -0.90 11.74
CA PHE A 194 -16.34 -1.74 10.76
C PHE A 194 -16.35 -1.05 9.40
N ILE A 195 -15.70 -1.69 8.43
CA ILE A 195 -15.74 -1.30 7.03
C ILE A 195 -16.88 -2.08 6.37
N VAL A 196 -17.92 -1.37 5.96
CA VAL A 196 -19.21 -1.96 5.54
C VAL A 196 -19.45 -1.74 4.06
N GLU A 197 -19.99 -2.75 3.39
CA GLU A 197 -20.43 -2.66 2.00
C GLU A 197 -21.74 -1.87 1.86
N GLY A 198 -21.68 -0.69 1.22
CA GLY A 198 -22.85 0.12 0.90
C GLY A 198 -23.39 0.98 2.04
N ASP A 199 -24.13 2.02 1.65
CA ASP A 199 -24.76 2.95 2.60
C ASP A 199 -25.95 2.30 3.35
N SER A 200 -26.61 1.30 2.75
CA SER A 200 -27.75 0.61 3.35
C SER A 200 -27.32 -0.19 4.58
N ALA A 201 -26.39 -1.13 4.42
CA ALA A 201 -25.81 -1.87 5.53
C ALA A 201 -25.07 -0.93 6.51
N GLY A 202 -24.40 0.11 5.99
CA GLY A 202 -23.81 1.16 6.82
C GLY A 202 -24.82 1.89 7.71
N GLY A 203 -26.04 2.11 7.23
CA GLY A 203 -27.16 2.69 7.99
C GLY A 203 -27.60 1.79 9.15
N SER A 204 -27.87 0.51 8.88
CA SER A 204 -28.23 -0.48 9.90
C SER A 204 -27.11 -0.65 10.94
N ALA A 205 -25.85 -0.76 10.49
CA ALA A 205 -24.69 -0.88 11.37
C ALA A 205 -24.51 0.37 12.26
N LYS A 206 -24.71 1.57 11.69
CA LYS A 206 -24.65 2.83 12.46
C LYS A 206 -25.72 2.90 13.56
N GLN A 207 -26.91 2.35 13.30
CA GLN A 207 -28.01 2.32 14.27
C GLN A 207 -27.81 1.24 15.35
N GLY A 208 -27.29 0.07 14.98
CA GLY A 208 -27.15 -1.07 15.90
C GLY A 208 -25.87 -1.08 16.75
N ARG A 209 -24.84 -0.33 16.36
CA ARG A 209 -23.54 -0.32 17.06
C ARG A 209 -23.61 0.20 18.50
N ASP A 210 -22.63 -0.21 19.31
CA ASP A 210 -22.26 0.57 20.49
C ASP A 210 -21.38 1.76 20.06
N ARG A 211 -22.00 2.96 20.02
CA ARG A 211 -21.33 4.21 19.64
C ARG A 211 -20.12 4.56 20.51
N ARG A 212 -19.99 3.94 21.69
CA ARG A 212 -18.87 4.19 22.59
C ARG A 212 -17.55 3.77 21.97
N PHE A 213 -17.50 2.57 21.37
CA PHE A 213 -16.25 1.98 20.92
C PHE A 213 -16.26 1.49 19.47
N GLN A 214 -17.41 1.47 18.79
CA GLN A 214 -17.50 1.00 17.39
C GLN A 214 -17.71 2.16 16.43
N ALA A 215 -16.82 2.29 15.45
CA ALA A 215 -16.89 3.20 14.31
C ALA A 215 -17.36 2.46 13.05
N ILE A 216 -18.11 3.12 12.17
CA ILE A 216 -18.65 2.55 10.92
C ILE A 216 -18.18 3.39 9.73
N LEU A 217 -17.53 2.74 8.77
CA LEU A 217 -17.13 3.34 7.50
C LEU A 217 -17.83 2.59 6.34
N PRO A 218 -18.91 3.16 5.77
CA PRO A 218 -19.55 2.60 4.59
C PRO A 218 -18.72 2.90 3.33
N LEU A 219 -18.50 1.89 2.51
CA LEU A 219 -17.86 2.00 1.20
C LEU A 219 -18.91 1.92 0.09
N ARG A 220 -18.78 2.79 -0.92
CA ARG A 220 -19.69 2.78 -2.08
C ARG A 220 -19.07 2.07 -3.27
N GLY A 221 -19.75 1.01 -3.73
CA GLY A 221 -19.34 0.24 -4.89
C GLY A 221 -18.04 -0.54 -4.66
N LYS A 222 -17.51 -1.11 -5.73
CA LYS A 222 -16.26 -1.88 -5.69
C LYS A 222 -15.08 -0.93 -5.52
N ILE A 223 -14.23 -1.22 -4.54
CA ILE A 223 -12.98 -0.47 -4.33
C ILE A 223 -12.04 -0.68 -5.53
N LEU A 224 -11.20 0.31 -5.82
CA LEU A 224 -10.19 0.21 -6.88
C LEU A 224 -9.26 -0.97 -6.60
N ASN A 225 -9.02 -1.81 -7.61
CA ASN A 225 -7.97 -2.83 -7.52
C ASN A 225 -6.61 -2.12 -7.51
N VAL A 226 -5.96 -2.16 -6.35
CA VAL A 226 -4.70 -1.46 -6.10
C VAL A 226 -3.47 -2.24 -6.56
N GLU A 227 -3.61 -3.53 -6.91
CA GLU A 227 -2.53 -4.31 -7.52
C GLU A 227 -2.18 -3.79 -8.91
N LYS A 228 -3.20 -3.35 -9.66
CA LYS A 228 -3.08 -2.85 -11.05
C LYS A 228 -2.89 -1.34 -11.14
N SER A 229 -3.00 -0.64 -10.02
CA SER A 229 -3.10 0.80 -10.00
C SER A 229 -1.87 1.41 -9.36
N ARG A 230 -1.26 2.36 -10.06
CA ARG A 230 -0.21 3.20 -9.48
C ARG A 230 -0.71 3.93 -8.23
N LEU A 231 0.21 4.20 -7.29
CA LEU A 231 -0.10 4.83 -6.01
C LEU A 231 -0.86 6.16 -6.16
N ASP A 232 -0.49 6.99 -7.14
CA ASP A 232 -1.13 8.28 -7.41
C ASP A 232 -2.62 8.13 -7.76
N ARG A 233 -2.94 7.17 -8.64
CA ARG A 233 -4.33 6.83 -8.99
C ARG A 233 -5.09 6.30 -7.79
N MET A 234 -4.45 5.45 -6.98
CA MET A 234 -5.03 4.91 -5.75
C MET A 234 -5.40 6.04 -4.77
N LEU A 235 -4.47 6.97 -4.52
CA LEU A 235 -4.70 8.07 -3.58
C LEU A 235 -5.72 9.11 -4.09
N SER A 236 -5.93 9.18 -5.40
CA SER A 236 -7.01 9.98 -5.99
C SER A 236 -8.40 9.39 -5.72
N ASN A 237 -8.51 8.09 -5.42
CA ASN A 237 -9.77 7.42 -5.16
C ASN A 237 -10.35 7.83 -3.80
N ASN A 238 -11.61 8.26 -3.80
CA ASN A 238 -12.27 8.77 -2.59
C ASN A 238 -12.47 7.69 -1.51
N GLU A 239 -12.77 6.45 -1.88
CA GLU A 239 -12.99 5.35 -0.94
C GLU A 239 -11.66 4.94 -0.29
N VAL A 240 -10.59 4.82 -1.09
CA VAL A 240 -9.24 4.55 -0.58
C VAL A 240 -8.76 5.70 0.34
N ARG A 241 -8.94 6.96 -0.07
CA ARG A 241 -8.59 8.09 0.79
C ARG A 241 -9.37 8.07 2.10
N SER A 242 -10.66 7.72 2.05
CA SER A 242 -11.50 7.61 3.25
C SER A 242 -11.00 6.53 4.20
N LEU A 243 -10.60 5.36 3.68
CA LEU A 243 -9.99 4.28 4.46
C LEU A 243 -8.69 4.73 5.14
N ILE A 244 -7.78 5.35 4.39
CA ILE A 244 -6.49 5.84 4.91
C ILE A 244 -6.71 6.86 6.03
N THR A 245 -7.61 7.83 5.80
CA THR A 245 -7.93 8.85 6.79
C THR A 245 -8.62 8.26 8.02
N ALA A 246 -9.53 7.29 7.85
CA ALA A 246 -10.20 6.64 8.97
C ALA A 246 -9.20 5.92 9.88
N ILE A 247 -8.28 5.12 9.30
CA ILE A 247 -7.27 4.35 10.04
C ILE A 247 -6.25 5.27 10.72
N GLY A 248 -5.84 6.36 10.07
CA GLY A 248 -5.01 7.41 10.67
C GLY A 248 -3.50 7.12 10.70
N ALA A 249 -3.04 6.01 10.10
CA ALA A 249 -1.67 5.52 10.19
C ALA A 249 -0.81 5.73 8.92
N SER A 250 -1.25 6.56 7.96
CA SER A 250 -0.61 6.71 6.63
C SER A 250 -0.70 5.42 5.78
N VAL A 251 0.15 5.25 4.75
CA VAL A 251 0.21 4.08 3.85
C VAL A 251 1.62 3.78 3.35
N GLY A 252 1.85 2.55 2.88
CA GLY A 252 3.09 2.11 2.25
C GLY A 252 4.27 2.22 3.21
N ASP A 253 5.41 2.71 2.73
CA ASP A 253 6.64 2.86 3.52
C ASP A 253 6.51 3.83 4.70
N GLN A 254 5.48 4.69 4.69
CA GLN A 254 5.19 5.63 5.77
C GLN A 254 4.14 5.10 6.74
N PHE A 255 3.62 3.89 6.53
CA PHE A 255 2.63 3.29 7.41
C PHE A 255 3.21 3.05 8.81
N ASP A 256 2.57 3.61 9.82
CA ASP A 256 2.98 3.48 11.21
C ASP A 256 1.84 2.89 12.04
N VAL A 257 1.94 1.59 12.32
CA VAL A 257 0.93 0.84 13.06
C VAL A 257 0.69 1.38 14.47
N SER A 258 1.66 2.06 15.09
CA SER A 258 1.49 2.66 16.41
C SER A 258 0.50 3.84 16.43
N LYS A 259 0.20 4.40 15.24
CA LYS A 259 -0.71 5.54 15.06
C LYS A 259 -2.12 5.14 14.63
N ILE A 260 -2.43 3.84 14.53
CA ILE A 260 -3.77 3.40 14.16
C ILE A 260 -4.79 3.87 15.21
N ARG A 261 -5.95 4.31 14.74
CA ARG A 261 -7.04 4.79 15.61
C ARG A 261 -7.91 3.67 16.18
N TYR A 262 -7.84 2.49 15.58
CA TYR A 262 -8.65 1.32 15.95
C TYR A 262 -7.75 0.09 15.96
N HIS A 263 -7.61 -0.57 17.11
CA HIS A 263 -6.84 -1.81 17.22
C HIS A 263 -7.60 -3.02 16.63
N ARG A 264 -8.88 -2.87 16.32
CA ARG A 264 -9.66 -3.90 15.63
C ARG A 264 -10.35 -3.30 14.42
N VAL A 265 -9.99 -3.77 13.24
CA VAL A 265 -10.59 -3.38 11.97
C VAL A 265 -11.32 -4.59 11.39
N PHE A 266 -12.63 -4.48 11.25
CA PHE A 266 -13.52 -5.53 10.75
C PHE A 266 -13.92 -5.24 9.30
N LEU A 267 -13.72 -6.22 8.43
CA LEU A 267 -14.30 -6.27 7.09
C LEU A 267 -15.68 -6.92 7.20
N MET A 268 -16.73 -6.14 6.95
CA MET A 268 -18.12 -6.61 7.02
C MET A 268 -18.78 -6.44 5.65
N SER A 269 -18.68 -7.50 4.84
CA SER A 269 -19.24 -7.58 3.49
C SER A 269 -20.42 -8.55 3.44
N ASP A 270 -21.21 -8.46 2.39
CA ASP A 270 -22.33 -9.39 2.18
C ASP A 270 -21.82 -10.83 1.92
N ALA A 271 -22.67 -11.81 2.19
CA ALA A 271 -22.39 -13.24 2.03
C ALA A 271 -22.67 -13.73 0.60
N ASP A 272 -22.37 -12.88 -0.39
CA ASP A 272 -22.59 -13.13 -1.80
C ASP A 272 -21.28 -13.01 -2.61
N VAL A 273 -21.42 -13.07 -3.94
CA VAL A 273 -20.28 -12.97 -4.87
C VAL A 273 -19.66 -11.58 -4.90
N ASP A 274 -20.46 -10.53 -4.70
CA ASP A 274 -19.99 -9.15 -4.73
C ASP A 274 -19.26 -8.78 -3.44
N GLY A 275 -19.78 -9.19 -2.28
CA GLY A 275 -19.12 -9.05 -0.99
C GLY A 275 -17.81 -9.83 -0.93
N SER A 276 -17.76 -11.04 -1.51
CA SER A 276 -16.50 -11.80 -1.66
C SER A 276 -15.47 -11.08 -2.53
N HIS A 277 -15.92 -10.39 -3.58
CA HIS A 277 -15.05 -9.56 -4.42
C HIS A 277 -14.54 -8.33 -3.68
N ILE A 278 -15.41 -7.59 -2.98
CA ILE A 278 -15.00 -6.42 -2.17
C ILE A 278 -14.02 -6.84 -1.08
N ARG A 279 -14.29 -7.94 -0.38
CA ARG A 279 -13.39 -8.51 0.62
C ARG A 279 -12.01 -8.80 0.03
N THR A 280 -11.95 -9.43 -1.15
CA THR A 280 -10.69 -9.71 -1.84
C THR A 280 -9.92 -8.43 -2.18
N LEU A 281 -10.61 -7.40 -2.67
CA LEU A 281 -10.00 -6.11 -2.99
C LEU A 281 -9.49 -5.38 -1.73
N LEU A 282 -10.23 -5.43 -0.63
CA LEU A 282 -9.80 -4.85 0.65
C LEU A 282 -8.59 -5.59 1.22
N LEU A 283 -8.61 -6.93 1.22
CA LEU A 283 -7.47 -7.74 1.65
C LEU A 283 -6.22 -7.41 0.82
N THR A 284 -6.37 -7.24 -0.49
CA THR A 284 -5.29 -6.80 -1.37
C THR A 284 -4.74 -5.43 -0.94
N PHE A 285 -5.62 -4.47 -0.66
CA PHE A 285 -5.22 -3.15 -0.18
C PHE A 285 -4.44 -3.20 1.14
N PHE A 286 -4.96 -3.91 2.14
CA PHE A 286 -4.28 -4.04 3.42
C PHE A 286 -2.94 -4.77 3.28
N PHE A 287 -2.88 -5.83 2.47
CA PHE A 287 -1.64 -6.58 2.23
C PHE A 287 -0.55 -5.75 1.55
N ARG A 288 -0.92 -4.90 0.58
CA ARG A 288 0.02 -4.07 -0.19
C ARG A 288 0.47 -2.82 0.53
N TYR A 289 -0.44 -2.13 1.22
CA TYR A 289 -0.18 -0.78 1.72
C TYR A 289 -0.24 -0.63 3.23
N MET A 290 -0.72 -1.63 3.96
CA MET A 290 -0.87 -1.62 5.42
C MET A 290 -0.51 -2.97 6.04
N ARG A 291 0.47 -3.66 5.47
CA ARG A 291 0.87 -5.02 5.87
C ARG A 291 1.09 -5.15 7.40
N PRO A 292 1.70 -4.17 8.10
CA PRO A 292 1.88 -4.27 9.55
C PRO A 292 0.57 -4.35 10.35
N LEU A 293 -0.57 -3.89 9.80
CA LEU A 293 -1.89 -4.05 10.42
C LEU A 293 -2.32 -5.53 10.47
N ILE A 294 -1.98 -6.31 9.44
CA ILE A 294 -2.25 -7.75 9.38
C ILE A 294 -1.30 -8.50 10.33
N THR A 295 0.01 -8.22 10.27
CA THR A 295 0.99 -8.93 11.11
C THR A 295 0.80 -8.68 12.60
N ASN A 296 0.27 -7.50 12.97
CA ASN A 296 -0.07 -7.19 14.36
C ASN A 296 -1.43 -7.76 14.80
N GLY A 297 -2.14 -8.48 13.91
CA GLY A 297 -3.41 -9.11 14.22
C GLY A 297 -4.56 -8.12 14.43
N ASN A 298 -4.51 -6.95 13.79
CA ASN A 298 -5.54 -5.92 13.92
C ASN A 298 -6.67 -6.04 12.88
N LEU A 299 -6.54 -6.91 11.87
CA LEU A 299 -7.52 -7.09 10.80
C LEU A 299 -8.38 -8.36 11.01
N TYR A 300 -9.69 -8.20 10.89
CA TYR A 300 -10.69 -9.22 11.12
C TYR A 300 -11.74 -9.23 10.00
N ILE A 301 -12.37 -10.38 9.77
CA ILE A 301 -13.52 -10.53 8.88
C ILE A 301 -14.72 -10.90 9.74
N ALA A 302 -15.78 -10.11 9.67
CA ALA A 302 -17.04 -10.41 10.34
C ALA A 302 -17.77 -11.56 9.62
N GLN A 303 -18.42 -12.45 10.36
CA GLN A 303 -19.21 -13.56 9.81
C GLN A 303 -20.68 -13.34 10.18
N PRO A 304 -21.49 -12.71 9.33
CA PRO A 304 -22.93 -12.65 9.53
C PRO A 304 -23.58 -14.03 9.36
N PRO A 305 -24.75 -14.27 9.97
CA PRO A 305 -25.45 -15.55 9.85
C PRO A 305 -26.04 -15.74 8.45
N LEU A 306 -26.06 -16.98 7.98
CA LEU A 306 -26.61 -17.34 6.68
C LEU A 306 -28.13 -17.54 6.75
N TYR A 307 -28.65 -18.06 7.88
CA TYR A 307 -30.06 -18.29 8.09
C TYR A 307 -30.56 -17.80 9.45
N ARG A 308 -31.81 -17.37 9.49
CA ARG A 308 -32.65 -17.28 10.70
C ARG A 308 -33.69 -18.38 10.66
N LEU A 309 -33.71 -19.20 11.71
CA LEU A 309 -34.64 -20.30 11.91
C LEU A 309 -35.61 -19.91 13.02
N LYS A 310 -36.90 -19.90 12.73
CA LYS A 310 -37.95 -19.52 13.68
C LYS A 310 -38.96 -20.65 13.86
N VAL A 311 -39.22 -21.01 15.12
CA VAL A 311 -40.24 -21.99 15.51
C VAL A 311 -41.06 -21.38 16.66
N GLY A 312 -42.27 -20.94 16.36
CA GLY A 312 -43.12 -20.24 17.32
C GLY A 312 -42.47 -18.95 17.83
N LYS A 313 -42.08 -18.92 19.11
CA LYS A 313 -41.40 -17.78 19.75
C LYS A 313 -39.87 -17.90 19.77
N ASN A 314 -39.32 -19.06 19.41
CA ASN A 314 -37.89 -19.30 19.45
C ASN A 314 -37.28 -18.93 18.09
N GLU A 315 -36.27 -18.07 18.13
CA GLU A 315 -35.47 -17.69 16.96
C GLU A 315 -34.02 -18.12 17.18
N ARG A 316 -33.39 -18.66 16.14
CA ARG A 316 -32.00 -19.09 16.16
C ARG A 316 -31.30 -18.71 14.86
N TYR A 317 -30.09 -18.19 14.97
CA TYR A 317 -29.23 -17.88 13.83
C TYR A 317 -28.23 -19.02 13.61
N VAL A 318 -28.01 -19.38 12.35
CA VAL A 318 -27.05 -20.41 11.94
C VAL A 318 -26.21 -19.91 10.76
N TYR A 319 -24.97 -20.37 10.67
CA TYR A 319 -23.93 -19.78 9.82
C TYR A 319 -23.59 -20.63 8.60
N ASP A 320 -23.96 -21.92 8.61
CA ASP A 320 -23.81 -22.80 7.46
C ASP A 320 -25.01 -23.76 7.31
N ASP A 321 -25.05 -24.48 6.18
CA ASP A 321 -26.11 -25.46 5.88
C ASP A 321 -26.10 -26.64 6.85
N ARG A 322 -24.94 -27.02 7.38
CA ARG A 322 -24.81 -28.16 8.29
C ARG A 322 -25.46 -27.83 9.63
N ASP A 323 -25.17 -26.66 10.19
CA ASP A 323 -25.75 -26.16 11.43
C ASP A 323 -27.28 -26.05 11.33
N ARG A 324 -27.79 -25.66 10.15
CA ARG A 324 -29.22 -25.66 9.86
C ARG A 324 -29.81 -27.08 9.94
N GLU A 325 -29.18 -28.04 9.28
CA GLU A 325 -29.64 -29.43 9.25
C GLU A 325 -29.57 -30.10 10.62
N GLU A 326 -28.47 -29.87 11.35
CA GLU A 326 -28.30 -30.35 12.72
C GLU A 326 -29.39 -29.78 13.63
N TYR A 327 -29.64 -28.47 13.59
CA TYR A 327 -30.72 -27.87 14.37
C TYR A 327 -32.09 -28.43 13.97
N ALA A 328 -32.37 -28.56 12.67
CA ALA A 328 -33.61 -29.14 12.19
C ALA A 328 -33.81 -30.60 12.66
N ALA A 329 -32.73 -31.36 12.84
CA ALA A 329 -32.76 -32.73 13.37
C ALA A 329 -33.04 -32.78 14.88
N THR A 330 -32.75 -31.72 15.64
CA THR A 330 -33.08 -31.63 17.08
C THR A 330 -34.55 -31.33 17.37
N LEU A 331 -35.30 -30.87 16.36
CA LEU A 331 -36.71 -30.50 16.50
C LEU A 331 -37.64 -31.69 16.34
N SER A 332 -38.81 -31.63 17.00
CA SER A 332 -39.88 -32.61 16.76
C SER A 332 -40.36 -32.53 15.30
N PRO A 333 -40.90 -33.61 14.71
CA PRO A 333 -41.43 -33.58 13.35
C PRO A 333 -42.46 -32.47 13.12
N SER A 334 -43.27 -32.18 14.15
CA SER A 334 -44.32 -31.14 14.10
C SER A 334 -43.75 -29.71 14.16
N ASP A 335 -42.61 -29.52 14.81
CA ASP A 335 -41.93 -28.23 14.91
C ASP A 335 -41.09 -27.98 13.68
N ARG A 336 -40.44 -29.02 13.16
CA ARG A 336 -39.69 -28.98 11.90
C ARG A 336 -40.58 -28.60 10.72
N SER A 337 -41.82 -29.11 10.66
CA SER A 337 -42.78 -28.72 9.60
C SER A 337 -43.30 -27.29 9.74
N ARG A 338 -43.20 -26.69 10.93
CA ARG A 338 -43.62 -25.31 11.24
C ARG A 338 -42.44 -24.33 11.28
N MET A 339 -41.24 -24.79 10.97
CA MET A 339 -40.03 -23.98 11.01
C MET A 339 -40.00 -23.00 9.83
N GLU A 340 -39.99 -21.71 10.14
CA GLU A 340 -39.78 -20.65 9.17
C GLU A 340 -38.28 -20.45 8.97
N ILE A 341 -37.82 -20.57 7.73
CA ILE A 341 -36.41 -20.39 7.34
C ILE A 341 -36.31 -19.11 6.54
N GLN A 342 -35.57 -18.12 7.04
CA GLN A 342 -35.17 -16.94 6.29
C GLN A 342 -33.68 -17.05 5.97
N ARG A 343 -33.31 -17.03 4.69
CA ARG A 343 -31.92 -16.92 4.25
C ARG A 343 -31.59 -15.44 4.06
N TYR A 344 -30.49 -14.98 4.63
CA TYR A 344 -29.98 -13.64 4.39
C TYR A 344 -29.07 -13.65 3.17
N LYS A 345 -29.29 -12.72 2.23
CA LYS A 345 -28.38 -12.53 1.08
C LYS A 345 -27.42 -11.36 1.29
N GLY A 346 -27.90 -10.29 1.92
CA GLY A 346 -27.10 -9.12 2.24
C GLY A 346 -27.38 -8.60 3.65
N LEU A 347 -26.40 -7.88 4.20
CA LEU A 347 -26.45 -7.27 5.53
C LEU A 347 -27.59 -6.24 5.64
N GLY A 348 -28.01 -5.64 4.53
CA GLY A 348 -29.13 -4.69 4.48
C GLY A 348 -30.51 -5.32 4.74
N GLU A 349 -30.63 -6.65 4.68
CA GLU A 349 -31.88 -7.37 5.01
C GLU A 349 -32.07 -7.54 6.53
N MET A 350 -31.01 -7.30 7.31
CA MET A 350 -31.04 -7.37 8.76
C MET A 350 -31.40 -6.01 9.35
N ASN A 351 -32.28 -6.00 10.35
CA ASN A 351 -32.50 -4.79 11.14
C ASN A 351 -31.31 -4.54 12.10
N ALA A 352 -31.29 -3.35 12.71
CA ALA A 352 -30.18 -2.93 13.57
C ALA A 352 -29.94 -3.86 14.79
N GLU A 353 -31.01 -4.35 15.42
CA GLU A 353 -30.93 -5.26 16.58
C GLU A 353 -30.37 -6.63 16.16
N GLN A 354 -30.86 -7.17 15.05
CA GLN A 354 -30.37 -8.43 14.49
C GLN A 354 -28.88 -8.34 14.16
N LEU A 355 -28.46 -7.28 13.48
CA LEU A 355 -27.06 -7.10 13.10
C LEU A 355 -26.14 -6.95 14.33
N TRP A 356 -26.61 -6.27 15.37
CA TRP A 356 -25.92 -6.19 16.65
C TRP A 356 -25.78 -7.58 17.27
N ASP A 357 -26.89 -8.29 17.46
CA ASP A 357 -26.94 -9.56 18.18
C ASP A 357 -26.23 -10.70 17.46
N THR A 358 -26.00 -10.62 16.16
CA THR A 358 -25.38 -11.73 15.43
C THR A 358 -23.93 -11.47 15.02
N THR A 359 -23.58 -10.22 14.75
CA THR A 359 -22.36 -9.89 13.99
C THR A 359 -21.48 -8.84 14.66
N MET A 360 -22.07 -7.88 15.38
CA MET A 360 -21.30 -6.75 15.93
C MET A 360 -21.02 -6.86 17.43
N ASN A 361 -21.90 -7.51 18.20
CA ASN A 361 -21.77 -7.63 19.65
C ASN A 361 -20.57 -8.52 20.02
N PRO A 362 -19.58 -8.00 20.78
CA PRO A 362 -18.38 -8.76 21.15
C PRO A 362 -18.63 -10.07 21.91
N THR A 363 -19.81 -10.22 22.52
CA THR A 363 -20.15 -11.38 23.37
C THR A 363 -20.54 -12.61 22.57
N ASN A 364 -21.09 -12.43 21.36
CA ASN A 364 -21.71 -13.50 20.59
C ASN A 364 -21.31 -13.53 19.10
N ARG A 365 -20.61 -12.51 18.60
CA ARG A 365 -20.16 -12.47 17.21
C ARG A 365 -19.17 -13.58 16.87
N ILE A 366 -19.24 -14.03 15.63
CA ILE A 366 -18.23 -14.91 15.01
C ILE A 366 -17.35 -14.06 14.10
N ILE A 367 -16.04 -14.16 14.28
CA ILE A 367 -15.05 -13.38 13.53
C ILE A 367 -13.89 -14.28 13.13
N LEU A 368 -13.28 -13.96 11.98
CA LEU A 368 -12.04 -14.58 11.52
C LEU A 368 -10.93 -13.54 11.61
N GLN A 369 -9.86 -13.84 12.34
CA GLN A 369 -8.67 -12.98 12.33
C GLN A 369 -7.85 -13.27 11.08
N VAL A 370 -7.45 -12.23 10.36
CA VAL A 370 -6.59 -12.37 9.19
C VAL A 370 -5.14 -12.50 9.66
N THR A 371 -4.50 -13.61 9.34
CA THR A 371 -3.08 -13.86 9.61
C THR A 371 -2.28 -13.90 8.30
N MET A 372 -0.95 -13.80 8.42
CA MET A 372 -0.03 -13.92 7.30
C MET A 372 1.09 -14.87 7.70
N ASP A 373 0.86 -16.16 7.48
CA ASP A 373 1.78 -17.22 7.87
C ASP A 373 2.94 -17.36 6.88
N ASP A 374 2.63 -17.26 5.58
CA ASP A 374 3.62 -17.24 4.49
C ASP A 374 3.41 -16.01 3.60
N ALA A 375 4.29 -15.02 3.78
CA ALA A 375 4.25 -13.79 3.00
C ALA A 375 4.56 -14.02 1.51
N VAL A 376 5.36 -15.02 1.17
CA VAL A 376 5.76 -15.33 -0.22
C VAL A 376 4.60 -15.98 -0.95
N ALA A 377 3.97 -16.98 -0.35
CA ALA A 377 2.79 -17.61 -0.94
C ALA A 377 1.62 -16.61 -1.09
N ALA A 378 1.43 -15.72 -0.10
CA ALA A 378 0.44 -14.65 -0.18
C ALA A 378 0.75 -13.67 -1.32
N GLU A 379 2.01 -13.27 -1.47
CA GLU A 379 2.50 -12.41 -2.55
C GLU A 379 2.18 -13.00 -3.93
N GLU A 380 2.57 -14.25 -4.17
CA GLU A 380 2.30 -14.95 -5.44
C GLU A 380 0.80 -15.04 -5.72
N THR A 381 0.00 -15.32 -4.68
CA THR A 381 -1.46 -15.43 -4.79
C THR A 381 -2.10 -14.11 -5.17
N PHE A 382 -1.76 -13.01 -4.49
CA PHE A 382 -2.29 -11.67 -4.81
C PHE A 382 -1.86 -11.23 -6.21
N THR A 383 -0.59 -11.42 -6.59
CA THR A 383 -0.12 -11.07 -7.94
C THR A 383 -0.83 -11.88 -9.02
N MET A 384 -1.07 -13.18 -8.81
CA MET A 384 -1.80 -14.03 -9.77
C MET A 384 -3.28 -13.65 -9.89
N LEU A 385 -3.97 -13.48 -8.75
CA LEU A 385 -5.42 -13.19 -8.74
C LEU A 385 -5.75 -11.74 -9.09
N MET A 386 -4.91 -10.79 -8.69
CA MET A 386 -5.21 -9.36 -8.76
C MET A 386 -4.37 -8.62 -9.80
N GLY A 387 -3.22 -9.17 -10.25
CA GLY A 387 -2.27 -8.52 -11.17
C GLY A 387 -2.67 -8.59 -12.65
N ASP A 388 -1.83 -8.07 -13.54
CA ASP A 388 -2.24 -7.84 -14.94
C ASP A 388 -2.28 -9.08 -15.83
N LEU A 389 -1.57 -10.15 -15.45
CA LEU A 389 -1.47 -11.37 -16.24
C LEU A 389 -2.77 -12.17 -16.21
N VAL A 390 -3.46 -12.22 -17.34
CA VAL A 390 -4.71 -12.99 -17.52
C VAL A 390 -4.51 -14.51 -17.55
N PRO A 391 -3.51 -15.08 -18.27
CA PRO A 391 -3.41 -16.53 -18.42
C PRO A 391 -3.26 -17.31 -17.10
N PRO A 392 -2.38 -16.92 -16.15
CA PRO A 392 -2.25 -17.62 -14.87
C PRO A 392 -3.56 -17.62 -14.07
N ARG A 393 -4.22 -16.46 -14.01
CA ARG A 393 -5.52 -16.31 -13.34
C ARG A 393 -6.60 -17.20 -13.94
N LYS A 394 -6.69 -17.24 -15.28
CA LYS A 394 -7.65 -18.10 -15.97
C LYS A 394 -7.43 -19.57 -15.64
N ARG A 395 -6.17 -20.02 -15.65
CA ARG A 395 -5.80 -21.40 -15.29
C ARG A 395 -6.18 -21.72 -13.84
N PHE A 396 -5.91 -20.82 -12.91
CA PHE A 396 -6.29 -20.98 -11.51
C PHE A 396 -7.81 -21.16 -11.36
N ILE A 397 -8.60 -20.29 -11.98
CA ILE A 397 -10.07 -20.38 -11.95
C ILE A 397 -10.56 -21.69 -12.56
N GLN A 398 -10.04 -22.09 -13.72
CA GLN A 398 -10.45 -23.34 -14.37
C GLN A 398 -10.11 -24.58 -13.55
N THR A 399 -9.01 -24.55 -12.79
CA THR A 399 -8.56 -25.68 -11.97
C THR A 399 -9.45 -25.84 -10.73
N HIS A 400 -9.81 -24.73 -10.07
CA HIS A 400 -10.55 -24.75 -8.80
C HIS A 400 -12.06 -24.50 -8.95
N ALA A 401 -12.56 -24.16 -10.14
CA ALA A 401 -13.99 -23.98 -10.39
C ALA A 401 -14.86 -25.16 -9.92
N PRO A 402 -14.46 -26.44 -10.08
CA PRO A 402 -15.25 -27.57 -9.59
C PRO A 402 -15.35 -27.68 -8.07
N GLU A 403 -14.46 -27.01 -7.33
CA GLU A 403 -14.41 -27.06 -5.86
C GLU A 403 -15.43 -26.11 -5.21
N VAL A 404 -15.95 -25.15 -5.98
CA VAL A 404 -16.89 -24.14 -5.49
C VAL A 404 -18.29 -24.75 -5.37
N ARG A 405 -18.76 -24.92 -4.13
CA ARG A 405 -20.09 -25.48 -3.83
C ARG A 405 -21.21 -24.44 -3.83
N ASN A 406 -20.90 -23.19 -3.49
CA ASN A 406 -21.87 -22.13 -3.26
C ASN A 406 -21.57 -20.91 -4.17
N LEU A 407 -21.90 -21.03 -5.45
CA LEU A 407 -22.04 -19.87 -6.34
C LEU A 407 -23.53 -19.54 -6.40
N ASP A 408 -23.90 -18.35 -5.93
CA ASP A 408 -25.22 -17.81 -6.24
C ASP A 408 -25.27 -17.58 -7.77
N ILE A 409 -26.07 -18.39 -8.47
CA ILE A 409 -26.38 -18.27 -9.91
C ILE A 409 -27.58 -17.33 -10.09
#